data_AF-A0A2D0KNB5-F1
#
_entry.id   AF-A0A2D0KNB5-F1
#
_cell.length_a   1.000
_cell.length_b   1.000
_cell.length_c   1.000
_cell.angle_alpha   90.00
_cell.angle_beta   90.00
_cell.angle_gamma   90.00
#
_symmetry.space_group_name_H-M   'P 1'
#
loop_
_entity.id
_entity.type
_entity.pdbx_description
1 polymer ?
#
loop_
_entity_poly.entity_id
_entity_poly.type
_entity_poly.pdbx_seq_one_letter_code
_entity_poly.pdbx_strand_id
1 'polypeptide(L)'
;MLKILRNYERKYGDNTIRQFISRWAPPNENDTEGYIAYVCQSVGINSRSVIDVNHKPTMTALVKAIIQMENGQQPYSDEIFTRAFEML
;
A
#
# COMPACT_ATOMS: atom_id res chain seq x y z
N MET A 1 3.65 -1.89 8.24
CA MET A 1 2.74 -1.56 7.11
C MET A 1 2.20 -2.79 6.41
N LEU A 2 3.04 -3.71 5.89
CA LEU A 2 2.57 -4.92 5.19
C LEU A 2 1.48 -5.70 5.95
N LYS A 3 1.71 -6.00 7.24
CA LYS A 3 0.72 -6.68 8.10
C LYS A 3 -0.59 -5.92 8.23
N ILE A 4 -0.56 -4.59 8.23
CA ILE A 4 -1.77 -3.76 8.34
C ILE A 4 -2.61 -3.90 7.07
N LEU A 5 -1.99 -3.77 5.90
CA LEU A 5 -2.69 -3.89 4.63
C LEU A 5 -3.25 -5.31 4.40
N ARG A 6 -2.49 -6.35 4.78
CA ARG A 6 -2.99 -7.73 4.79
C ARG A 6 -4.17 -7.90 5.74
N ASN A 7 -4.16 -7.21 6.88
CA ASN A 7 -5.30 -7.22 7.80
C ASN A 7 -6.51 -6.46 7.24
N TYR A 8 -6.31 -5.43 6.43
CA TYR A 8 -7.44 -4.73 5.80
C TYR A 8 -8.23 -5.66 4.89
N GLU A 9 -7.53 -6.47 4.09
CA GLU A 9 -8.14 -7.53 3.28
C GLU A 9 -8.85 -8.57 4.16
N ARG A 10 -8.10 -9.18 5.09
CA ARG A 10 -8.63 -10.29 5.91
C ARG A 10 -9.79 -9.93 6.82
N LYS A 11 -9.82 -8.70 7.35
CA LYS A 11 -10.82 -8.28 8.34
C LYS A 11 -11.97 -7.47 7.74
N TYR A 12 -11.72 -6.73 6.66
CA TYR A 12 -12.69 -5.79 6.12
C TYR A 12 -13.01 -6.03 4.63
N GLY A 13 -12.33 -6.98 3.97
CA GLY A 13 -12.53 -7.28 2.55
C GLY A 13 -11.96 -6.21 1.61
N ASP A 14 -11.12 -5.31 2.12
CA ASP A 14 -10.46 -4.29 1.30
C ASP A 14 -9.39 -4.96 0.43
N ASN A 15 -9.46 -4.81 -0.89
CA ASN A 15 -8.54 -5.51 -1.79
C ASN A 15 -8.12 -4.67 -3.00
N THR A 16 -8.29 -3.35 -2.94
CA THR A 16 -7.90 -2.42 -4.00
C THR A 16 -7.06 -1.28 -3.42
N ILE A 17 -6.25 -0.61 -4.26
CA ILE A 17 -5.48 0.58 -3.83
C ILE A 17 -6.42 1.64 -3.26
N ARG A 18 -7.57 1.88 -3.90
CA ARG A 18 -8.56 2.84 -3.41
C ARG A 18 -9.00 2.50 -2.00
N GLN A 19 -9.41 1.27 -1.73
CA GLN A 19 -9.86 0.87 -0.39
C GLN A 19 -8.73 0.98 0.64
N PHE A 20 -7.53 0.49 0.30
CA PHE A 20 -6.38 0.54 1.21
C PHE A 20 -6.01 1.98 1.59
N ILE A 21 -5.90 2.87 0.61
CA ILE A 21 -5.50 4.26 0.85
C ILE A 21 -6.64 5.06 1.49
N SER A 22 -7.90 4.88 1.09
CA SER A 22 -9.02 5.57 1.74
C SER A 22 -9.17 5.21 3.22
N ARG A 23 -8.80 3.98 3.62
CA ARG A 23 -8.75 3.60 5.04
C ARG A 23 -7.50 4.14 5.74
N TRP A 24 -6.36 4.16 5.06
CA TRP A 24 -5.08 4.61 5.63
C TRP A 24 -5.05 6.14 5.83
N ALA A 25 -5.52 6.90 4.85
CA ALA A 25 -5.51 8.35 4.78
C ALA A 25 -6.90 8.87 4.36
N PRO A 26 -7.86 8.94 5.30
CA PRO A 26 -9.22 9.39 5.01
C PRO A 26 -9.30 10.88 4.62
N PRO A 27 -10.35 11.29 3.88
CA PRO A 27 -10.43 12.59 3.21
C PRO A 27 -10.73 13.78 4.13
N ASN A 28 -10.99 13.55 5.41
CA ASN A 28 -11.20 14.61 6.39
C ASN A 28 -9.91 15.42 6.66
N GLU A 29 -8.75 14.77 6.57
CA GLU A 29 -7.45 15.34 6.90
C GLU A 29 -6.43 15.25 5.75
N ASN A 30 -6.74 14.50 4.69
CA ASN A 30 -5.80 14.17 3.63
C ASN A 30 -6.38 14.46 2.24
N ASP A 31 -5.50 14.74 1.28
CA ASP A 31 -5.83 14.60 -0.14
C ASP A 31 -5.81 13.11 -0.53
N THR A 32 -6.86 12.38 -0.14
CA THR A 32 -6.98 10.94 -0.40
C THR A 32 -6.93 10.61 -1.88
N GLU A 33 -7.49 11.46 -2.75
CA GLU A 33 -7.51 11.23 -4.20
C GLU A 33 -6.11 11.42 -4.80
N GLY A 34 -5.39 12.47 -4.37
CA GLY A 34 -3.99 12.67 -4.74
C GLY A 34 -3.10 11.51 -4.28
N TYR A 35 -3.32 10.99 -3.07
CA TYR A 35 -2.62 9.82 -2.56
C TYR A 35 -2.91 8.57 -3.42
N ILE A 36 -4.18 8.27 -3.70
CA ILE A 36 -4.55 7.14 -4.56
C ILE A 36 -3.87 7.27 -5.94
N ALA A 37 -3.92 8.45 -6.54
CA ALA A 37 -3.30 8.70 -7.84
C ALA A 37 -1.79 8.44 -7.82
N TYR A 38 -1.10 8.96 -6.80
CA TYR A 38 0.34 8.75 -6.61
C TYR A 38 0.71 7.27 -6.47
N VAL A 39 -0.04 6.52 -5.64
CA VAL A 39 0.22 5.09 -5.43
C VAL A 39 -0.06 4.28 -6.70
N CYS A 40 -1.14 4.60 -7.41
CA CYS A 40 -1.44 3.95 -8.70
C CYS A 40 -0.32 4.16 -9.71
N GLN A 41 0.20 5.39 -9.82
CA GLN A 41 1.29 5.72 -10.73
C GLN A 41 2.59 4.99 -10.34
N SER A 42 2.89 4.93 -9.04
CA SER A 42 4.12 4.31 -8.52
C SER A 42 4.11 2.79 -8.67
N VAL A 43 2.95 2.14 -8.55
CA VAL A 43 2.80 0.67 -8.61
C VAL A 43 2.42 0.18 -10.00
N GLY A 44 1.87 1.05 -10.86
CA GLY A 44 1.40 0.68 -12.21
C GLY A 44 0.10 -0.12 -12.21
N ILE A 45 -0.74 0.02 -11.18
CA ILE A 45 -2.01 -0.71 -11.01
C ILE A 45 -3.16 0.29 -10.91
N ASN A 46 -4.30 -0.03 -11.53
CA ASN A 46 -5.50 0.81 -11.45
C ASN A 46 -6.08 0.81 -10.03
N SER A 47 -6.62 1.94 -9.58
CA SER A 47 -7.12 2.11 -8.22
C SER A 47 -8.19 1.12 -7.78
N ARG A 48 -8.94 0.54 -8.73
CA ARG A 48 -10.02 -0.44 -8.49
C ARG A 48 -9.63 -1.88 -8.85
N SER A 49 -8.41 -2.13 -9.31
CA SER A 49 -7.94 -3.49 -9.54
C SER A 49 -7.76 -4.25 -8.23
N VAL A 50 -8.21 -5.50 -8.21
CA VAL A 50 -7.99 -6.40 -7.07
C VAL A 50 -6.50 -6.70 -6.95
N ILE A 51 -5.99 -6.59 -5.73
CA ILE A 51 -4.61 -6.87 -5.35
C ILE A 51 -4.59 -8.17 -4.55
N ASP A 52 -3.75 -9.11 -4.97
CA ASP A 52 -3.37 -10.24 -4.13
C ASP A 52 -2.39 -9.78 -3.04
N VAL A 53 -2.86 -9.78 -1.79
CA VAL A 53 -2.05 -9.38 -0.62
C VAL A 53 -0.90 -10.34 -0.30
N ASN A 54 -0.85 -11.52 -0.94
CA ASN A 54 0.28 -12.45 -0.85
C ASN A 54 1.26 -12.30 -2.03
N HIS A 55 0.93 -11.51 -3.05
CA HIS A 55 1.84 -11.23 -4.16
C HIS A 55 2.92 -10.23 -3.71
N LYS A 56 4.05 -10.78 -3.25
CA LYS A 56 5.17 -10.05 -2.65
C LYS A 56 5.66 -8.84 -3.48
N PRO A 57 5.87 -8.94 -4.81
CA PRO A 57 6.33 -7.78 -5.60
C PRO A 57 5.34 -6.61 -5.56
N THR A 58 4.03 -6.88 -5.78
CA THR A 58 3.00 -5.83 -5.75
C THR A 58 2.90 -5.19 -4.38
N MET A 59 2.85 -5.99 -3.33
CA MET A 59 2.70 -5.48 -1.97
C MET A 59 3.96 -4.75 -1.48
N THR A 60 5.16 -5.13 -1.95
CA THR A 60 6.39 -4.37 -1.71
C THR A 60 6.34 -3.01 -2.40
N ALA A 61 5.98 -2.96 -3.69
CA ALA A 61 5.86 -1.70 -4.43
C ALA A 61 4.84 -0.76 -3.79
N LEU A 62 3.70 -1.30 -3.35
CA LEU A 62 2.65 -0.53 -2.69
C LEU A 62 3.10 0.05 -1.35
N VAL A 63 3.77 -0.74 -0.50
CA VAL A 63 4.30 -0.20 0.77
C VAL A 63 5.41 0.81 0.54
N LYS A 64 6.28 0.61 -0.45
CA LYS A 64 7.30 1.61 -0.81
C LYS A 64 6.68 2.95 -1.22
N ALA A 65 5.64 2.92 -2.05
CA ALA A 65 4.91 4.12 -2.44
C ALA A 65 4.30 4.83 -1.23
N ILE A 66 3.63 4.09 -0.34
CA ILE A 66 3.06 4.68 0.89
C ILE A 66 4.18 5.30 1.75
N ILE A 67 5.31 4.62 1.98
CA ILE A 67 6.44 5.17 2.76
C ILE A 67 6.97 6.46 2.13
N GLN A 68 7.13 6.49 0.81
CA GLN A 68 7.60 7.66 0.08
C GLN A 68 6.63 8.85 0.19
N MET A 69 5.32 8.61 0.14
CA MET A 69 4.31 9.65 0.32
C MET A 69 4.32 10.18 1.76
N GLU A 70 4.35 9.31 2.77
CA GLU A 70 4.29 9.72 4.18
C GLU A 70 5.54 10.48 4.64
N ASN A 71 6.72 10.07 4.18
CA ASN A 71 7.99 10.56 4.73
C ASN A 71 8.80 11.42 3.75
N GLY A 72 8.33 11.58 2.52
CA GLY A 72 9.10 12.21 1.43
C GLY A 72 10.31 11.41 0.95
N GLN A 73 10.54 10.22 1.52
CA GLN A 73 11.63 9.32 1.15
C GLN A 73 11.28 7.86 1.50
N GLN A 74 11.85 6.93 0.72
CA GLN A 74 11.80 5.49 0.98
C GLN A 74 13.24 5.00 1.19
N PRO A 75 13.77 5.03 2.43
CA PRO A 75 15.20 4.78 2.68
C PRO A 75 15.54 3.29 2.87
N TYR A 76 14.54 2.41 2.90
CA TYR A 76 14.73 0.98 3.20
C TYR A 76 15.05 0.18 1.95
N SER A 77 16.00 -0.75 2.05
CA SER A 77 16.35 -1.69 0.98
C SER A 77 15.31 -2.79 0.78
N ASP A 78 15.37 -3.46 -0.38
CA ASP A 78 14.52 -4.60 -0.73
C ASP A 78 14.64 -5.79 0.24
N GLU A 79 15.79 -5.92 0.88
CA GLU A 79 16.03 -6.95 1.88
C GLU A 79 15.12 -6.76 3.11
N ILE A 80 14.91 -5.52 3.55
CA ILE A 80 14.01 -5.22 4.68
C ILE A 80 12.58 -5.65 4.35
N PHE A 81 12.11 -5.34 3.13
CA PHE A 81 10.78 -5.79 2.70
C PHE A 81 10.71 -7.31 2.61
N THR A 82 11.75 -7.96 2.08
CA THR A 82 11.81 -9.43 2.01
C THR A 82 11.66 -10.07 3.37
N ARG A 83 12.47 -9.65 4.36
CA ARG A 83 12.36 -10.16 5.74
C ARG A 83 11.00 -9.85 6.35
N ALA A 84 10.45 -8.66 6.09
CA ALA A 84 9.13 -8.30 6.57
C ALA A 84 8.02 -9.21 6.02
N PHE A 85 8.12 -9.68 4.76
CA PHE A 85 7.19 -10.67 4.19
C PHE A 85 7.31 -12.05 4.83
N GLU A 86 8.52 -12.49 5.15
CA GLU A 86 8.77 -13.79 5.79
C GLU A 86 8.17 -13.88 7.20
N MET A 87 7.88 -12.73 7.83
CA MET A 87 7.29 -12.62 9.16
C MET A 87 5.76 -12.44 9.16
N LEU A 88 5.08 -12.48 7.99
CA LEU A 88 3.64 -12.20 7.84
C LEU A 88 2.72 -13.39 8.10
#